data_AF-M7TKP8-F1
#
_entry.id   AF-M7TKP8-F1
#
_cell.length_a   1.000
_cell.length_b   1.000
_cell.length_c   1.000
_cell.angle_alpha   90.00
_cell.angle_beta   90.00
_cell.angle_gamma   90.00
#
_symmetry.space_group_name_H-M   'P 1'
#
loop_
_entity.id
_entity.type
_entity.pdbx_description
1 polymer ?
#
loop_
_entity_poly.entity_id
_entity_poly.type
_entity_poly.pdbx_seq_one_letter_code
_entity_poly.pdbx_strand_id
1 'polypeptide(L)'
;MLARQYYNESELAKLTQVIRHFFLEDNPSKWTYIAVTMKIEQARHLEGGDLFASDPWPIRQYSIQACQKKWYSMVRKGEVENAHASWDDELAIPGLMHNVWAKEKEEEMLSIFYGTDFPEIPDDVFKEIEAELERKKVMQAQ
;
A
#
# COMPACT_ATOMS: atom_id res chain seq x y z
N MET A 1 30.34 8.88 -5.03
CA MET A 1 29.91 8.98 -3.63
C MET A 1 28.39 9.08 -3.62
N LEU A 2 27.67 8.08 -3.11
CA LEU A 2 26.22 8.18 -2.95
C LEU A 2 25.97 9.07 -1.73
N ALA A 3 25.68 10.35 -1.97
CA ALA A 3 25.20 11.23 -0.92
C ALA A 3 23.99 10.55 -0.25
N ARG A 4 23.99 10.43 1.07
CA ARG A 4 22.77 10.09 1.81
C ARG A 4 21.75 11.16 1.44
N GLN A 5 20.82 10.82 0.54
CA GLN A 5 19.73 11.70 0.19
C GLN A 5 18.76 11.70 1.38
N TYR A 6 18.98 12.62 2.31
CA TYR A 6 18.03 12.94 3.37
C TYR A 6 16.74 13.44 2.72
N TYR A 7 15.60 13.17 3.37
CA TYR A 7 14.34 13.78 2.95
C TYR A 7 14.40 15.26 3.34
N ASN A 8 14.06 16.16 2.43
CA ASN A 8 13.94 17.58 2.75
C ASN A 8 12.59 17.84 3.47
N GLU A 9 12.40 19.06 3.98
CA GLU A 9 11.22 19.39 4.79
C GLU A 9 9.91 19.28 4.00
N SER A 10 9.89 19.74 2.74
CA SER A 10 8.71 19.68 1.87
C SER A 10 8.35 18.25 1.47
N GLU A 11 9.34 17.40 1.22
CA GLU A 11 9.18 15.96 0.95
C GLU A 11 8.59 15.24 2.17
N LEU A 12 9.06 15.57 3.38
CA LEU A 12 8.52 15.06 4.63
C LEU A 12 7.08 15.54 4.88
N ALA A 13 6.81 16.82 4.62
CA ALA A 13 5.50 17.42 4.79
C ALA A 13 4.48 16.75 3.86
N LYS A 14 4.84 16.57 2.58
CA LYS A 14 3.98 15.86 1.62
C LYS A 14 3.75 14.41 2.03
N LEU A 15 4.81 13.67 2.38
CA LEU A 15 4.68 12.28 2.81
C LEU A 15 3.75 12.14 4.01
N THR A 16 3.90 13.02 5.00
CA THR A 16 3.06 13.05 6.20
C THR A 16 1.62 13.40 5.88
N GLN A 17 1.39 14.40 5.02
CA GLN A 17 0.06 14.80 4.57
C GLN A 17 -0.67 13.63 3.91
N VAL A 18 -0.03 12.94 2.96
CA VAL A 18 -0.65 11.85 2.21
C VAL A 18 -0.94 10.66 3.15
N ILE A 19 -0.01 10.29 4.02
CA ILE A 19 -0.23 9.20 4.98
C ILE A 19 -1.39 9.51 5.93
N ARG A 20 -1.48 10.75 6.44
CA ARG A 20 -2.57 11.18 7.33
C ARG A 20 -3.93 11.17 6.61
N HIS A 21 -3.96 11.50 5.32
CA HIS A 21 -5.19 11.46 4.53
C HIS A 21 -5.78 10.04 4.45
N PHE A 22 -4.94 9.01 4.29
CA PHE A 22 -5.36 7.61 4.27
C PHE A 22 -5.47 6.95 5.64
N PHE A 23 -5.21 7.68 6.73
CA PHE A 23 -5.28 7.11 8.08
C PHE A 23 -6.73 6.84 8.52
N LEU A 24 -7.70 7.54 7.91
CA LEU A 24 -9.14 7.40 8.20
C LEU A 24 -9.86 6.45 7.23
N GLU A 25 -9.22 6.04 6.14
CA GLU A 25 -9.81 5.16 5.12
C GLU A 25 -9.24 3.74 5.28
N ASP A 26 -10.10 2.77 5.59
CA ASP A 26 -9.72 1.36 5.73
C ASP A 26 -9.54 0.70 4.36
N ASN A 27 -8.49 1.12 3.65
CA ASN A 27 -8.18 0.64 2.30
C ASN A 27 -6.85 -0.14 2.26
N PRO A 28 -6.87 -1.43 1.89
CA PRO A 28 -5.66 -2.26 1.81
C PRO A 28 -4.64 -1.76 0.77
N SER A 29 -5.06 -0.92 -0.19
CA SER A 29 -4.20 -0.37 -1.24
C SER A 29 -3.46 0.94 -0.86
N LYS A 30 -3.57 1.41 0.39
CA LYS A 30 -3.06 2.72 0.83
C LYS A 30 -1.60 3.01 0.49
N TRP A 31 -0.71 2.03 0.68
CA TRP A 31 0.73 2.24 0.49
C TRP A 31 1.11 2.35 -0.98
N THR A 32 0.39 1.66 -1.86
CA THR A 32 0.52 1.81 -3.31
C THR A 32 0.15 3.23 -3.70
N TYR A 33 -0.97 3.75 -3.19
CA TYR A 33 -1.39 5.12 -3.46
C TYR A 33 -0.38 6.15 -2.94
N ILE A 34 0.12 5.99 -1.71
CA ILE A 34 1.13 6.87 -1.12
C ILE A 34 2.38 6.91 -2.02
N ALA A 35 2.90 5.75 -2.44
CA ALA A 35 4.09 5.69 -3.29
C ALA A 35 3.87 6.36 -4.66
N VAL A 36 2.71 6.13 -5.30
CA VAL A 36 2.36 6.77 -6.57
C VAL A 36 2.24 8.29 -6.41
N THR A 37 1.58 8.74 -5.35
CA THR A 37 1.40 10.18 -5.07
C THR A 37 2.74 10.88 -4.86
N MET A 38 3.67 10.26 -4.13
CA MET A 38 5.01 10.83 -3.93
C MET A 38 5.81 10.91 -5.23
N LYS A 39 5.69 9.93 -6.14
CA LYS A 39 6.32 9.98 -7.47
C LYS A 39 5.76 11.12 -8.32
N ILE A 40 4.44 11.29 -8.31
CA ILE A 40 3.77 12.37 -9.05
C ILE A 40 4.20 13.72 -8.49
N GLU A 41 4.20 13.90 -7.17
CA GLU A 41 4.64 15.15 -6.57
C GLU A 41 6.10 15.46 -6.92
N GLN A 42 7.00 14.47 -6.83
CA GLN A 42 8.41 14.68 -7.17
C GLN A 42 8.60 15.24 -8.58
N ALA A 43 7.78 14.85 -9.56
CA ALA A 43 7.89 15.39 -10.92
C ALA A 43 7.73 16.92 -10.96
N ARG A 44 6.95 17.51 -10.04
CA ARG A 44 6.79 18.96 -9.89
C ARG A 44 8.05 19.64 -9.35
N HIS A 45 8.84 18.90 -8.59
CA HIS A 45 10.06 19.35 -7.93
C HIS A 45 11.36 18.92 -8.65
N LEU A 46 11.26 18.35 -9.85
CA LEU A 46 12.39 18.02 -10.73
C LEU A 46 12.50 19.03 -11.87
N GLU A 47 13.63 19.05 -12.57
CA GLU A 47 13.86 19.95 -13.71
C GLU A 47 12.71 19.86 -14.73
N GLY A 48 12.09 21.00 -15.04
CA GLY A 48 10.89 21.10 -15.87
C GLY A 48 9.56 21.08 -15.12
N GLY A 49 9.57 20.81 -13.81
CA GLY A 49 8.41 20.91 -12.92
C GLY A 49 8.15 22.34 -12.44
N ASP A 50 6.91 22.61 -12.04
CA ASP A 50 6.44 23.94 -11.63
C ASP A 50 7.02 24.42 -10.28
N LEU A 51 7.46 23.50 -9.42
CA LEU A 51 8.03 23.80 -8.10
C LEU A 51 9.55 23.71 -8.04
N PHE A 52 10.21 23.28 -9.11
CA PHE A 52 11.67 23.06 -9.15
C PHE A 52 12.49 24.30 -8.79
N ALA A 53 12.07 25.48 -9.26
CA ALA A 53 12.81 26.72 -9.04
C ALA A 53 12.81 27.17 -7.57
N SER A 54 11.73 26.87 -6.83
CA SER A 54 11.56 27.30 -5.44
C SER A 54 11.88 26.20 -4.42
N ASP A 55 11.65 24.94 -4.76
CA ASP A 55 11.75 23.81 -3.85
C ASP A 55 12.18 22.54 -4.61
N PRO A 56 13.45 22.42 -5.03
CA PRO A 56 13.91 21.26 -5.77
C PRO A 56 14.02 20.04 -4.86
N TRP A 57 13.51 18.90 -5.33
CA TRP A 57 13.65 17.62 -4.64
C TRP A 57 14.77 16.79 -5.25
N PRO A 58 15.46 15.95 -4.46
CA PRO A 58 16.37 14.96 -5.01
C PRO A 58 15.60 13.91 -5.81
N ILE A 59 16.21 13.39 -6.88
CA ILE A 59 15.71 12.19 -7.57
C ILE A 59 15.77 11.02 -6.60
N ARG A 60 14.60 10.44 -6.29
CA ARG A 60 14.40 9.35 -5.33
C ARG A 60 13.39 8.34 -5.87
N GLN A 61 13.68 7.05 -5.68
CA GLN A 61 12.70 6.00 -5.93
C GLN A 61 11.75 5.83 -4.74
N TYR A 62 10.51 6.30 -4.88
CA TYR A 62 9.44 6.03 -3.91
C TYR A 62 8.81 4.66 -4.16
N SER A 63 9.33 3.62 -3.50
CA SER A 63 8.64 2.33 -3.41
C SER A 63 7.79 2.26 -2.14
N ILE A 64 6.85 1.31 -2.09
CA ILE A 64 6.05 1.01 -0.89
C ILE A 64 6.96 0.84 0.33
N GLN A 65 8.01 0.02 0.20
CA GLN A 65 8.97 -0.24 1.26
C GLN A 65 9.74 1.02 1.69
N ALA A 66 10.11 1.89 0.74
CA ALA A 66 10.82 3.14 1.04
C ALA A 66 9.94 4.10 1.85
N CYS A 67 8.69 4.30 1.44
CA CYS A 67 7.72 5.13 2.14
C CYS A 67 7.41 4.60 3.54
N GLN A 68 7.16 3.28 3.67
CA GLN A 68 6.94 2.63 4.97
C GLN A 68 8.14 2.79 5.91
N LYS A 69 9.34 2.44 5.44
CA LYS A 69 10.57 2.55 6.24
C LYS A 69 10.80 3.99 6.71
N LYS A 70 10.52 4.97 5.85
CA LYS A 70 10.65 6.39 6.22
C LYS A 70 9.61 6.78 7.26
N TRP A 71 8.34 6.46 7.06
CA TRP A 71 7.28 6.74 8.03
C TRP A 71 7.58 6.14 9.40
N TYR A 72 7.89 4.84 9.47
CA TYR A 72 8.23 4.18 10.73
C TYR A 72 9.49 4.74 11.39
N SER A 73 10.44 5.26 10.61
CA SER A 73 11.59 5.97 11.15
C SER A 73 11.21 7.32 11.75
N MET A 74 10.24 8.03 11.18
CA MET A 74 9.78 9.33 11.71
C MET A 74 8.98 9.15 13.00
N VAL A 75 8.07 8.17 13.02
CA VAL A 75 7.30 7.79 14.22
C VAL A 75 8.24 7.38 15.36
N ARG A 76 9.24 6.53 15.09
CA ARG A 76 10.22 6.11 16.12
C ARG A 76 11.05 7.24 16.71
N LYS A 77 11.22 8.34 15.99
CA LYS A 77 12.00 9.49 16.45
C LYS A 77 11.15 10.57 17.12
N GLY A 78 9.82 10.40 17.18
CA GLY A 78 8.91 11.45 17.63
C GLY A 78 8.88 12.67 16.71
N GLU A 79 9.36 12.55 15.46
CA GLU A 79 9.35 13.64 14.46
C GLU A 79 7.92 13.92 13.93
N VAL A 80 6.97 13.06 14.26
CA VAL A 80 5.54 13.23 14.00
C VAL A 80 4.84 13.06 15.34
N GLU A 81 4.07 14.06 15.76
CA GLU A 81 3.17 13.89 16.92
C GLU A 81 2.33 12.64 16.68
N ASN A 82 2.32 11.74 17.67
CA ASN A 82 1.36 10.66 17.73
C ASN A 82 -0.02 11.31 17.69
N ALA A 83 -0.64 11.35 16.51
CA ALA A 83 -2.03 11.80 16.36
C ALA A 83 -3.03 10.86 17.07
N HIS A 84 -2.51 9.88 17.83
CA HIS A 84 -3.20 9.10 18.85
C HIS A 84 -2.30 9.01 20.09
N ALA A 85 -2.21 10.09 20.87
CA ALA A 85 -1.94 9.99 22.30
C ALA A 85 -3.26 9.76 23.05
N SER A 86 -3.88 8.62 22.80
CA SER A 86 -4.41 7.82 23.88
C SER A 86 -4.15 6.38 23.47
N TRP A 87 -3.39 5.69 24.31
CA TRP A 87 -3.38 4.25 24.58
C TRP A 87 -2.15 4.11 25.47
N ASP A 88 -2.39 4.37 26.75
CA ASP A 88 -1.64 3.70 27.80
C ASP A 88 -1.73 2.20 27.50
N ASP A 89 -0.72 1.65 26.85
CA ASP A 89 -0.39 0.23 26.96
C ASP A 89 1.05 0.00 26.49
N GLU A 90 1.97 0.15 27.43
CA GLU A 90 3.20 -0.63 27.42
C GLU A 90 2.79 -2.10 27.18
N LEU A 91 3.04 -2.64 25.98
CA LEU A 91 2.74 -4.02 25.51
C LEU A 91 1.60 -4.20 24.50
N ALA A 92 1.42 -3.30 23.52
CA ALA A 92 0.53 -3.60 22.37
C ALA A 92 1.10 -4.70 21.44
N ILE A 93 0.92 -5.95 21.88
CA ILE A 93 0.98 -7.24 21.18
C ILE A 93 0.21 -7.29 19.81
N PRO A 94 -0.80 -6.45 19.49
CA PRO A 94 -1.53 -6.55 18.22
C PRO A 94 -0.67 -6.35 16.97
N GLY A 95 0.37 -5.50 17.01
CA GLY A 95 1.22 -5.25 15.85
C GLY A 95 2.15 -6.41 15.50
N LEU A 96 2.59 -7.17 16.50
CA LEU A 96 3.40 -8.38 16.29
C LEU A 96 2.51 -9.53 15.79
N MET A 97 1.33 -9.71 16.40
CA MET A 97 0.35 -10.71 15.96
C MET A 97 -0.16 -10.45 14.54
N HIS A 98 -0.35 -9.19 14.12
CA HIS A 98 -0.80 -8.89 12.76
C HIS A 98 0.24 -9.25 11.70
N ASN A 99 1.54 -9.14 12.00
CA ASN A 99 2.61 -9.54 11.08
C ASN A 99 2.82 -11.06 11.06
N VAL A 100 2.65 -11.72 12.21
CA VAL A 100 2.70 -13.20 12.31
C VAL A 100 1.52 -13.82 11.59
N TRP A 101 0.29 -13.32 11.83
CA TRP A 101 -0.92 -13.83 11.20
C TRP A 101 -0.95 -13.54 9.69
N ALA A 102 -0.53 -12.34 9.25
CA ALA A 102 -0.44 -12.04 7.82
C ALA A 102 0.53 -12.98 7.09
N LYS A 103 1.67 -13.32 7.72
CA LYS A 103 2.65 -14.23 7.14
C LYS A 103 2.16 -15.68 7.12
N GLU A 104 1.52 -16.15 8.18
CA GLU A 104 0.92 -17.49 8.23
C GLU A 104 -0.20 -17.65 7.19
N LYS A 105 -1.03 -16.62 6.98
CA LYS A 105 -2.09 -16.63 5.96
C LYS A 105 -1.56 -16.51 4.53
N GLU A 106 -0.47 -15.76 4.34
CA GLU A 106 0.24 -15.70 3.05
C GLU A 106 0.87 -17.06 2.72
N GLU A 107 1.52 -17.72 3.67
CA GLU A 107 2.07 -19.07 3.49
C GLU A 107 0.97 -20.13 3.29
N GLU A 108 -0.17 -20.02 3.99
CA GLU A 108 -1.35 -20.89 3.76
C GLU A 108 -1.92 -20.70 2.35
N MET A 109 -2.14 -19.45 1.91
CA MET A 109 -2.57 -19.17 0.53
C MET A 109 -1.56 -19.68 -0.48
N LEU A 110 -0.27 -19.40 -0.29
CA LEU A 110 0.78 -19.88 -1.19
C LEU A 110 0.88 -21.41 -1.17
N SER A 111 0.60 -22.08 -0.06
CA SER A 111 0.52 -23.55 -0.02
C SER A 111 -0.68 -24.11 -0.78
N ILE A 112 -1.83 -23.40 -0.79
CA ILE A 112 -2.99 -23.75 -1.62
C ILE A 112 -2.66 -23.56 -3.10
N PHE A 113 -1.89 -22.52 -3.46
CA PHE A 113 -1.55 -22.21 -4.85
C PHE A 113 -0.36 -23.03 -5.40
N TYR A 114 0.59 -23.44 -4.55
CA TYR A 114 1.84 -24.11 -4.98
C TYR A 114 2.02 -25.51 -4.42
N GLY A 115 1.15 -25.97 -3.51
CA GLY A 115 1.15 -27.32 -2.97
C GLY A 115 -0.07 -28.09 -3.43
N THR A 116 0.16 -29.06 -4.33
CA THR A 116 -0.75 -30.17 -4.69
C THR A 116 -2.05 -29.82 -5.45
N ASP A 117 -2.07 -30.27 -6.71
CA ASP A 117 -3.21 -30.64 -7.56
C ASP A 117 -4.45 -29.74 -7.49
N PHE A 118 -4.54 -28.84 -8.48
CA PHE A 118 -5.80 -28.19 -8.84
C PHE A 118 -6.86 -29.29 -9.02
N PRO A 119 -7.96 -29.32 -8.24
CA PRO A 119 -9.02 -30.26 -8.54
C PRO A 119 -9.51 -29.95 -9.94
N GLU A 120 -9.44 -30.93 -10.85
CA GLU A 120 -10.06 -30.83 -12.16
C GLU A 120 -11.50 -30.39 -11.93
N ILE A 121 -11.81 -29.17 -12.39
CA ILE A 121 -13.17 -28.63 -12.28
C ILE A 121 -14.05 -29.59 -13.08
N PRO A 122 -15.02 -30.26 -12.43
CA PRO A 122 -15.86 -31.22 -13.12
C PRO A 122 -16.60 -30.59 -14.31
N ASP A 123 -16.64 -31.27 -15.45
CA ASP A 123 -17.23 -30.76 -16.71
C ASP A 123 -18.70 -30.34 -16.58
N ASP A 124 -19.43 -30.87 -15.61
CA ASP A 124 -20.80 -30.50 -15.27
C ASP A 124 -20.91 -29.09 -14.68
N VAL A 125 -19.92 -28.64 -13.91
CA VAL A 125 -19.87 -27.26 -13.37
C VAL A 125 -19.70 -26.24 -14.49
N PHE A 126 -18.86 -26.53 -15.50
CA PHE A 126 -18.71 -25.65 -16.66
C PHE A 126 -20.01 -25.55 -17.48
N LYS A 127 -20.70 -26.67 -17.68
CA LYS A 127 -21.99 -26.69 -18.38
C LYS A 127 -23.09 -25.92 -17.64
N GLU A 128 -23.09 -25.97 -16.31
CA GLU A 128 -24.03 -25.20 -15.49
C GLU A 128 -23.76 -23.70 -15.59
N ILE A 129 -22.48 -23.29 -15.59
CA ILE A 129 -22.08 -21.89 -15.77
C ILE A 129 -22.45 -21.39 -17.18
N GLU A 130 -22.22 -22.18 -18.22
CA GLU A 130 -22.62 -21.82 -19.60
C GLU A 130 -24.14 -21.71 -19.74
N ALA A 131 -24.90 -22.63 -19.14
CA ALA A 131 -26.36 -22.59 -19.17
C ALA A 131 -26.91 -21.34 -18.46
N GLU A 132 -26.32 -20.96 -17.33
CA GLU A 132 -26.73 -19.78 -16.58
C GLU A 132 -26.34 -18.47 -17.30
N LEU A 133 -25.21 -18.45 -18.01
CA LEU A 133 -24.82 -17.34 -18.88
C LEU A 133 -25.78 -17.16 -20.05
N GLU A 134 -26.22 -18.25 -20.69
CA GLU A 134 -27.21 -18.17 -21.77
C GLU A 134 -28.59 -17.72 -21.27
N ARG A 135 -29.05 -18.21 -20.10
CA ARG A 135 -30.28 -17.70 -19.47
C ARG A 135 -30.23 -16.19 -19.24
N LYS A 136 -29.11 -15.68 -18.74
CA LYS A 136 -28.92 -14.24 -18.50
C LYS A 136 -28.87 -13.43 -19.79
N LYS A 137 -28.27 -13.95 -20.86
CA LYS A 137 -28.31 -13.30 -22.18
C LYS A 137 -29.72 -13.20 -22.74
N VAL A 138 -30.51 -14.27 -22.60
CA VAL A 138 -31.91 -14.29 -23.06
C VAL A 138 -32.78 -13.31 -22.26
N MET A 139 -32.58 -13.21 -20.95
CA MET A 139 -33.29 -12.23 -20.11
C MET A 139 -32.91 -10.76 -20.40
N GLN A 140 -31.71 -10.50 -20.91
CA GLN A 140 -31.28 -9.15 -21.31
C GLN A 140 -31.73 -8.74 -22.72
N ALA A 141 -32.28 -9.68 -23.50
CA ALA A 141 -32.76 -9.44 -24.87
C ALA A 141 -34.29 -9.26 -24.96
N GLN A 142 -35.00 -9.27 -23.84
CA GLN A 142 -36.43 -8.93 -23.71
C GLN A 142 -36.59 -7.54 -23.08
#